data_AF-A0A2V2VAC4-F1
#
_entry.id   AF-A0A2V2VAC4-F1
#
_cell.length_a   1.000
_cell.length_b   1.000
_cell.length_c   1.000
_cell.angle_alpha   90.00
_cell.angle_beta   90.00
_cell.angle_gamma   90.00
#
_symmetry.space_group_name_H-M   'P 1'
#
loop_
_entity.id
_entity.type
_entity.pdbx_description
1 polymer ?
#
loop_
_entity_poly.entity_id
_entity_poly.type
_entity_poly.pdbx_seq_one_letter_code
_entity_poly.pdbx_strand_id
1 'polypeptide(L)'
;MDQYWGARKVLYTGGEKKWQSEGPSHKLLKIVRVREHGPFEDFANAPICTYLGVLTLSRLARVMSPHDIFFLVLGMKNVLQSEALEKYSLSVFLIENFVTSIVRDLKELPPPSPSKPRSSVLTLNPHGYPTEAAAITELKLIDRLQELKYRVLYIPTSPTFPLVDGFFFLNSPRRTLAGLQMTRAHAHHTTTSTVRQFTEHLSWFFTNWEEFAQGLSWEMIYVQHADSTMISKWQRCVPVNPNNETDAEKEIVAFWDGRVHQYQFVLTRGFLSKVREMRTQRSWGKGIGKKVGEIIGEQSAFRSGEIYWEYFNDFYMCVPTGSRQ
;
A
#
# COMPACT_ATOMS: atom_id res chain seq x y z
N MET A 1 -48.64 26.02 -1.61
CA MET A 1 -48.96 24.57 -1.63
C MET A 1 -47.86 23.98 -2.49
N ASP A 2 -46.71 23.74 -1.86
CA ASP A 2 -45.43 23.73 -2.56
C ASP A 2 -45.08 22.27 -2.88
N GLN A 3 -45.19 21.92 -4.15
CA GLN A 3 -44.79 20.61 -4.66
C GLN A 3 -43.26 20.53 -4.68
N TYR A 4 -42.68 19.89 -3.67
CA TYR A 4 -41.29 19.46 -3.67
C TYR A 4 -41.10 18.35 -4.71
N TRP A 5 -40.35 18.67 -5.77
CA TRP A 5 -39.82 17.69 -6.71
C TRP A 5 -38.75 16.83 -6.01
N GLY A 6 -39.18 15.68 -5.47
CA GLY A 6 -38.28 14.64 -4.99
C GLY A 6 -37.54 14.00 -6.17
N ALA A 7 -36.26 14.31 -6.33
CA ALA A 7 -35.39 13.65 -7.30
C ALA A 7 -35.22 12.16 -6.93
N ARG A 8 -35.93 11.27 -7.61
CA ARG A 8 -35.68 9.82 -7.58
C ARG A 8 -34.54 9.49 -8.56
N LYS A 9 -33.37 9.09 -8.04
CA LYS A 9 -32.37 8.39 -8.87
C LYS A 9 -32.80 6.94 -9.04
N VAL A 10 -33.18 6.58 -10.26
CA VAL A 10 -33.48 5.20 -10.66
C VAL A 10 -32.19 4.60 -11.23
N LEU A 11 -31.66 3.55 -10.59
CA LEU A 11 -30.60 2.72 -11.15
C LEU A 11 -31.25 1.65 -12.03
N TYR A 12 -30.89 1.61 -13.31
CA TYR A 12 -31.30 0.55 -14.25
C TYR A 12 -30.23 -0.53 -14.27
N THR A 13 -30.62 -1.77 -13.98
CA THR A 13 -29.87 -2.99 -14.35
C THR A 13 -30.77 -3.80 -15.28
N GLY A 14 -30.20 -4.43 -16.30
CA GLY A 14 -30.91 -5.23 -17.30
C GLY A 14 -31.44 -6.55 -16.72
N GLY A 15 -32.47 -6.48 -15.87
CA GLY A 15 -33.19 -7.61 -15.29
C GLY A 15 -34.34 -7.10 -14.40
N GLU A 16 -35.53 -7.70 -14.52
CA GLU A 16 -36.84 -7.10 -14.19
C GLU A 16 -37.14 -6.74 -12.71
N LYS A 17 -36.21 -6.91 -11.76
CA LYS A 17 -36.45 -6.56 -10.35
C LYS A 17 -35.70 -5.30 -9.93
N LYS A 18 -36.44 -4.21 -9.84
CA LYS A 18 -36.01 -2.91 -9.31
C LYS A 18 -35.81 -2.99 -7.80
N TRP A 19 -34.59 -2.81 -7.32
CA TRP A 19 -34.33 -2.50 -5.91
C TRP A 19 -34.87 -1.10 -5.62
N GLN A 20 -35.89 -1.01 -4.77
CA GLN A 20 -36.42 0.27 -4.27
C GLN A 20 -35.92 0.48 -2.84
N SER A 21 -35.09 1.51 -2.63
CA SER A 21 -34.75 2.01 -1.30
C SER A 21 -35.61 3.24 -1.03
N GLU A 22 -36.46 3.20 -0.01
CA GLU A 22 -37.34 4.32 0.35
C GLU A 22 -36.63 5.47 1.08
N GLY A 23 -35.35 5.30 1.42
CA GLY A 23 -34.49 6.38 1.88
C GLY A 23 -33.37 6.63 0.88
N PRO A 24 -33.24 7.81 0.25
CA PRO A 24 -31.97 8.18 -0.36
C PRO A 24 -30.95 8.23 0.77
N SER A 25 -29.99 7.33 0.76
CA SER A 25 -28.76 7.53 1.52
C SER A 25 -28.19 8.88 1.08
N HIS A 26 -28.15 9.88 1.97
CA HIS A 26 -27.38 11.11 1.76
C HIS A 26 -25.86 10.85 1.66
N LYS A 27 -25.43 9.60 1.80
CA LYS A 27 -24.04 9.17 1.77
C LYS A 27 -23.67 8.73 0.36
N LEU A 28 -22.55 9.26 -0.13
CA LEU A 28 -21.91 8.81 -1.36
C LEU A 28 -21.47 7.35 -1.15
N LEU A 29 -22.07 6.43 -1.90
CA LEU A 29 -21.77 5.01 -1.87
C LEU A 29 -21.47 4.56 -3.31
N LYS A 30 -20.39 3.80 -3.49
CA LYS A 30 -20.12 3.10 -4.75
C LYS A 30 -20.42 1.62 -4.52
N ILE A 31 -21.46 1.13 -5.18
CA ILE A 31 -21.78 -0.30 -5.23
C ILE A 31 -21.21 -0.83 -6.53
N VAL A 32 -20.45 -1.92 -6.47
CA VAL A 32 -19.94 -2.61 -7.65
C VAL A 32 -20.60 -3.98 -7.75
N ARG A 33 -20.78 -4.43 -8.99
CA ARG A 33 -21.15 -5.81 -9.28
C ARG A 33 -19.89 -6.67 -9.17
N VAL A 34 -19.97 -7.73 -8.38
CA VAL A 34 -18.95 -8.76 -8.24
C VAL A 34 -19.40 -9.99 -9.01
N ARG A 35 -18.56 -10.44 -9.93
CA ARG A 35 -18.83 -11.64 -10.73
C ARG A 35 -17.81 -12.70 -10.36
N GLU A 36 -18.26 -13.71 -9.61
CA GLU A 36 -17.44 -14.88 -9.30
C GLU A 36 -17.58 -15.95 -10.40
N HIS A 37 -16.84 -17.05 -10.28
CA HIS A 37 -16.97 -18.19 -11.20
C HIS A 37 -18.33 -18.88 -10.97
N GLY A 38 -19.36 -18.43 -11.69
CA GLY A 38 -20.70 -19.03 -11.63
C GLY A 38 -21.81 -18.16 -12.22
N PRO A 39 -23.06 -18.65 -12.19
CA PRO A 39 -24.24 -17.93 -12.67
C PRO A 39 -24.74 -16.86 -11.68
N PHE A 40 -24.19 -16.83 -10.46
CA PHE A 40 -24.63 -15.91 -9.41
C PHE A 40 -23.85 -14.59 -9.48
N GLU A 41 -24.58 -13.49 -9.35
CA GLU A 41 -24.04 -12.14 -9.25
C GLU A 41 -24.15 -11.67 -7.81
N ASP A 42 -23.07 -11.08 -7.30
CA ASP A 42 -23.05 -10.45 -5.98
C ASP A 42 -22.80 -8.93 -6.11
N PHE A 43 -23.05 -8.18 -5.05
CA PHE A 43 -22.88 -6.74 -4.99
C PHE A 43 -22.14 -6.34 -3.72
N ALA A 44 -21.09 -5.55 -3.88
CA ALA A 44 -20.26 -5.12 -2.77
C ALA A 44 -20.02 -3.61 -2.78
N ASN A 45 -19.75 -3.09 -1.59
CA ASN A 45 -19.37 -1.70 -1.41
C ASN A 45 -17.89 -1.52 -1.77
N ALA A 46 -17.60 -0.52 -2.59
CA ALA A 46 -16.25 -0.11 -2.94
C ALA A 46 -15.99 1.33 -2.48
N PRO A 47 -14.74 1.71 -2.19
CA PRO A 47 -14.36 3.11 -2.13
C PRO A 47 -14.71 3.82 -3.44
N ILE A 48 -15.22 5.05 -3.33
CA ILE A 48 -15.57 5.89 -4.49
C ILE A 48 -14.34 6.10 -5.39
N CYS A 49 -13.18 6.33 -4.77
CA CYS A 49 -11.89 6.43 -5.43
C CYS A 49 -10.76 5.96 -4.51
N THR A 50 -9.59 5.68 -5.08
CA THR A 50 -8.39 5.22 -4.35
C THR A 50 -8.01 6.17 -3.22
N TYR A 51 -8.08 7.49 -3.47
CA TYR A 51 -7.79 8.53 -2.48
C TYR A 51 -8.61 8.37 -1.19
N LEU A 52 -9.94 8.25 -1.32
CA LEU A 52 -10.82 8.10 -0.16
C LEU A 52 -10.62 6.75 0.54
N GLY A 53 -10.30 5.69 -0.22
CA GLY A 53 -9.98 4.39 0.36
C GLY A 53 -8.70 4.42 1.21
N VAL A 54 -7.62 5.04 0.69
CA VAL A 54 -6.37 5.26 1.44
C VAL A 54 -6.64 6.01 2.74
N LEU A 55 -7.35 7.14 2.68
CA LEU A 55 -7.66 7.92 3.88
C LEU A 55 -8.51 7.15 4.90
N THR A 56 -9.46 6.36 4.42
CA THR A 56 -10.36 5.56 5.28
C THR A 56 -9.57 4.47 6.01
N LEU A 57 -8.77 3.68 5.28
CA LEU A 57 -7.96 2.61 5.87
C LEU A 57 -6.88 3.15 6.80
N SER A 58 -6.25 4.27 6.44
CA SER A 58 -5.26 4.92 7.30
C SER A 58 -5.84 5.34 8.65
N ARG A 59 -7.10 5.81 8.66
CA ARG A 59 -7.81 6.14 9.91
C ARG A 59 -8.18 4.88 10.70
N LEU A 60 -8.61 3.83 10.01
CA LEU A 60 -8.95 2.55 10.62
C LEU A 60 -7.73 1.86 11.24
N ALA A 61 -6.56 1.94 10.61
CA ALA A 61 -5.32 1.36 11.10
C ALA A 61 -4.88 1.91 12.47
N ARG A 62 -5.35 3.11 12.85
CA ARG A 62 -5.10 3.69 14.19
C ARG A 62 -5.88 3.02 15.32
N VAL A 63 -6.92 2.26 14.97
CA VAL A 63 -7.86 1.67 15.95
C VAL A 63 -8.02 0.15 15.80
N MET A 64 -7.65 -0.40 14.65
CA MET A 64 -7.72 -1.82 14.36
C MET A 64 -6.38 -2.53 14.63
N SER A 65 -6.43 -3.84 14.79
CA SER A 65 -5.21 -4.65 14.81
C SER A 65 -4.65 -4.80 13.39
N PRO A 66 -3.36 -5.14 13.23
CA PRO A 66 -2.81 -5.50 11.93
C PRO A 66 -3.60 -6.61 11.23
N HIS A 67 -4.03 -7.62 12.00
CA HIS A 67 -4.88 -8.71 11.52
C HIS A 67 -6.18 -8.19 10.90
N ASP A 68 -6.91 -7.34 11.62
CA ASP A 68 -8.21 -6.87 11.14
C ASP A 68 -8.08 -5.95 9.91
N ILE A 69 -6.98 -5.19 9.80
CA ILE A 69 -6.69 -4.40 8.60
C ILE A 69 -6.42 -5.31 7.40
N PHE A 70 -5.56 -6.32 7.54
CA PHE A 70 -5.33 -7.27 6.46
C PHE A 70 -6.62 -7.98 6.04
N PHE A 71 -7.43 -8.41 7.00
CA PHE A 71 -8.71 -9.06 6.72
C PHE A 71 -9.68 -8.13 5.97
N LEU A 72 -9.79 -6.87 6.41
CA LEU A 72 -10.62 -5.87 5.75
C LEU A 72 -10.15 -5.60 4.31
N VAL A 73 -8.85 -5.43 4.12
CA VAL A 73 -8.26 -5.17 2.80
C VAL A 73 -8.44 -6.38 1.88
N LEU A 74 -8.29 -7.58 2.41
CA LEU A 74 -8.53 -8.83 1.71
C LEU A 74 -9.99 -9.01 1.29
N GLY A 75 -10.95 -8.61 2.14
CA GLY A 75 -12.38 -8.64 1.81
C GLY A 75 -12.75 -7.80 0.58
N MET A 76 -11.87 -6.87 0.16
CA MET A 76 -12.08 -6.04 -1.03
C MET A 76 -11.48 -6.64 -2.32
N LYS A 77 -10.88 -7.84 -2.28
CA LYS A 77 -10.16 -8.43 -3.42
C LYS A 77 -11.04 -8.63 -4.66
N ASN A 78 -12.30 -9.01 -4.47
CA ASN A 78 -13.24 -9.26 -5.57
C ASN A 78 -13.86 -7.95 -6.12
N VAL A 79 -13.48 -6.81 -5.54
CA VAL A 79 -14.06 -5.48 -5.78
C VAL A 79 -13.03 -4.51 -6.37
N LEU A 80 -11.75 -4.73 -6.12
CA LEU A 80 -10.66 -3.81 -6.43
C LEU A 80 -9.57 -4.48 -7.26
N GLN A 81 -8.83 -3.67 -8.01
CA GLN A 81 -7.62 -4.10 -8.71
C GLN A 81 -6.48 -4.38 -7.73
N SER A 82 -5.54 -5.26 -8.10
CA SER A 82 -4.39 -5.66 -7.26
C SER A 82 -3.56 -4.46 -6.81
N GLU A 83 -3.35 -3.49 -7.68
CA GLU A 83 -2.55 -2.28 -7.39
C GLU A 83 -3.19 -1.42 -6.30
N ALA A 84 -4.53 -1.40 -6.22
CA ALA A 84 -5.23 -0.69 -5.15
C ALA A 84 -5.13 -1.44 -3.81
N LEU A 85 -5.20 -2.77 -3.88
CA LEU A 85 -5.05 -3.66 -2.73
C LEU A 85 -3.65 -3.55 -2.11
N GLU A 86 -2.59 -3.55 -2.92
CA GLU A 86 -1.19 -3.36 -2.48
C GLU A 86 -1.04 -2.08 -1.66
N LYS A 87 -1.56 -0.96 -2.18
CA LYS A 87 -1.53 0.36 -1.50
C LYS A 87 -2.34 0.38 -0.21
N TYR A 88 -3.49 -0.26 -0.22
CA TYR A 88 -4.36 -0.35 0.95
C TYR A 88 -3.71 -1.14 2.08
N SER A 89 -2.97 -2.19 1.73
CA SER A 89 -2.21 -2.99 2.69
C SER A 89 -1.14 -2.18 3.41
N LEU A 90 -0.56 -1.16 2.77
CA LEU A 90 0.48 -0.34 3.40
C LEU A 90 0.01 0.37 4.68
N SER A 91 -1.30 0.53 4.89
CA SER A 91 -1.83 1.13 6.12
C SER A 91 -1.40 0.37 7.40
N VAL A 92 -1.03 -0.91 7.30
CA VAL A 92 -0.47 -1.68 8.44
C VAL A 92 0.86 -1.13 8.96
N PHE A 93 1.61 -0.37 8.15
CA PHE A 93 2.85 0.29 8.59
C PHE A 93 2.60 1.41 9.61
N LEU A 94 1.35 1.85 9.77
CA LEU A 94 0.96 2.77 10.84
C LEU A 94 0.89 2.10 12.22
N ILE A 95 1.02 0.77 12.25
CA ILE A 95 0.87 -0.03 13.45
C ILE A 95 2.24 -0.45 14.00
N GLU A 96 2.56 0.05 15.19
CA GLU A 96 3.87 -0.11 15.84
C GLU A 96 4.28 -1.58 16.01
N ASN A 97 3.39 -2.43 16.52
CA ASN A 97 3.71 -3.84 16.75
C ASN A 97 3.98 -4.61 15.44
N PHE A 98 3.34 -4.20 14.34
CA PHE A 98 3.64 -4.73 13.02
C PHE A 98 5.05 -4.30 12.57
N VAL A 99 5.35 -3.00 12.60
CA VAL A 99 6.65 -2.50 12.14
C VAL A 99 7.79 -3.02 13.01
N THR A 100 7.65 -3.00 14.33
CA THR A 100 8.67 -3.55 15.26
C THR A 100 8.89 -5.06 15.09
N SER A 101 7.92 -5.78 14.51
CA SER A 101 8.08 -7.20 14.18
C SER A 101 8.82 -7.41 12.85
N ILE A 102 8.49 -6.66 11.79
CA ILE A 102 9.17 -6.82 10.49
C ILE A 102 10.65 -6.39 10.55
N VAL A 103 10.98 -5.34 11.33
CA VAL A 103 12.34 -4.77 11.37
C VAL A 103 13.38 -5.71 11.96
N ARG A 104 12.95 -6.73 12.71
CA ARG A 104 13.82 -7.77 13.27
C ARG A 104 14.28 -8.77 12.22
N ASP A 105 13.46 -8.97 11.19
CA ASP A 105 13.66 -9.96 10.14
C ASP A 105 14.07 -9.31 8.81
N LEU A 106 14.22 -7.99 8.78
CA LEU A 106 14.59 -7.22 7.61
C LEU A 106 16.06 -7.51 7.24
N LYS A 107 16.28 -8.00 6.02
CA LYS A 107 17.62 -8.39 5.54
C LYS A 107 18.03 -7.51 4.36
N GLU A 108 19.23 -6.94 4.44
CA GLU A 108 19.80 -6.26 3.29
C GLU A 108 20.13 -7.28 2.18
N LEU A 109 19.84 -6.92 0.94
CA LEU A 109 20.25 -7.67 -0.23
C LEU A 109 21.76 -7.47 -0.46
N PRO A 110 22.51 -8.50 -0.90
CA PRO A 110 23.92 -8.35 -1.17
C PRO A 110 24.16 -7.28 -2.25
N PRO A 111 24.87 -6.18 -1.94
CA PRO A 111 25.10 -5.10 -2.90
C PRO A 111 26.02 -5.54 -4.05
N PRO A 112 25.98 -4.84 -5.21
CA PRO A 112 26.75 -5.21 -6.39
C PRO A 112 28.26 -5.14 -6.13
N SER A 113 28.70 -4.21 -5.28
CA SER A 113 30.07 -4.14 -4.80
C SER A 113 30.16 -4.73 -3.38
N PRO A 114 31.14 -5.62 -3.10
CA PRO A 114 31.30 -6.20 -1.77
C PRO A 114 31.43 -5.11 -0.70
N SER A 115 30.50 -5.13 0.24
CA SER A 115 30.52 -4.25 1.42
C SER A 115 29.90 -4.95 2.61
N LYS A 116 30.17 -4.44 3.81
CA LYS A 116 29.55 -4.99 5.03
C LYS A 116 28.05 -4.67 5.01
N PRO A 117 27.17 -5.63 5.37
CA PRO A 117 25.75 -5.38 5.47
C PRO A 117 25.46 -4.16 6.35
N ARG A 118 24.61 -3.27 5.85
CA ARG A 118 24.12 -2.08 6.52
C ARG A 118 22.79 -2.40 7.19
N SER A 119 22.65 -2.07 8.46
CA SER A 119 21.34 -2.13 9.12
C SER A 119 20.42 -1.03 8.56
N SER A 120 19.15 -1.39 8.33
CA SER A 120 18.11 -0.44 7.94
C SER A 120 17.93 0.64 9.00
N VAL A 121 17.56 1.84 8.56
CA VAL A 121 17.15 2.93 9.43
C VAL A 121 16.02 2.52 10.37
N LEU A 122 15.12 1.63 9.95
CA LEU A 122 14.02 1.12 10.77
C LEU A 122 14.48 0.11 11.82
N THR A 123 15.53 -0.66 11.54
CA THR A 123 16.16 -1.54 12.54
C THR A 123 16.89 -0.71 13.59
N LEU A 124 17.56 0.37 13.17
CA LEU A 124 18.29 1.27 14.07
C LEU A 124 17.37 2.19 14.88
N ASN A 125 16.19 2.50 14.35
CA ASN A 125 15.15 3.29 15.02
C ASN A 125 13.77 2.62 14.87
N PRO A 126 13.47 1.59 15.69
CA PRO A 126 12.19 0.86 15.60
C PRO A 126 10.95 1.73 15.88
N HIS A 127 11.09 2.82 16.64
CA HIS A 127 10.02 3.79 16.87
C HIS A 127 9.91 4.84 15.76
N GLY A 128 10.75 4.75 14.72
CA GLY A 128 10.72 5.61 13.54
C GLY A 128 9.57 5.32 12.56
N TYR A 129 8.75 4.29 12.82
CA TYR A 129 7.62 3.94 11.98
C TYR A 129 6.67 5.15 11.74
N PRO A 130 5.99 5.20 10.57
CA PRO A 130 5.06 6.27 10.26
C PRO A 130 3.86 6.24 11.21
N THR A 131 3.41 7.40 11.69
CA THR A 131 2.28 7.54 12.62
C THR A 131 1.04 8.12 11.99
N GLU A 132 1.20 8.68 10.80
CA GLU A 132 0.15 9.28 9.99
C GLU A 132 0.34 8.82 8.55
N ALA A 133 -0.71 8.94 7.74
CA ALA A 133 -0.62 8.70 6.31
C ALA A 133 -1.29 9.82 5.52
N ALA A 134 -0.77 10.04 4.33
CA ALA A 134 -1.30 10.98 3.36
C ALA A 134 -1.46 10.30 2.01
N ALA A 135 -2.62 10.47 1.39
CA ALA A 135 -2.84 10.03 0.02
C ALA A 135 -2.22 11.08 -0.92
N ILE A 136 -1.31 10.67 -1.80
CA ILE A 136 -0.73 11.54 -2.83
C ILE A 136 -1.45 11.27 -4.15
N THR A 137 -2.04 12.30 -4.75
CA THR A 137 -2.74 12.21 -6.04
C THR A 137 -2.01 13.04 -7.08
N GLU A 138 -2.13 12.69 -8.37
CA GLU A 138 -1.56 13.51 -9.46
C GLU A 138 -2.00 14.98 -9.35
N LEU A 139 -1.05 15.88 -9.63
CA LEU A 139 -1.09 17.32 -9.32
C LEU A 139 -2.27 18.07 -9.89
N LYS A 140 -2.98 17.54 -10.90
CA LYS A 140 -4.16 18.20 -11.50
C LYS A 140 -5.28 18.50 -10.49
N LEU A 141 -5.16 18.02 -9.25
CA LEU A 141 -6.09 18.25 -8.14
C LEU A 141 -5.48 19.01 -6.95
N ILE A 142 -4.19 19.35 -6.96
CA ILE A 142 -3.49 19.98 -5.84
C ILE A 142 -2.90 21.32 -6.30
N ASP A 143 -3.54 22.42 -5.89
CA ASP A 143 -3.11 23.78 -6.27
C ASP A 143 -1.80 24.24 -5.59
N ARG A 144 -1.24 23.47 -4.65
CA ARG A 144 -0.06 23.87 -3.84
C ARG A 144 0.85 22.70 -3.47
N LEU A 145 2.16 22.93 -3.61
CA LEU A 145 3.21 22.11 -3.01
C LEU A 145 2.98 21.95 -1.49
N GLN A 146 3.28 20.77 -0.96
CA GLN A 146 3.14 20.44 0.45
C GLN A 146 4.48 20.52 1.17
N GLU A 147 4.47 20.89 2.44
CA GLU A 147 5.64 20.75 3.29
C GLU A 147 5.87 19.26 3.60
N LEU A 148 7.11 18.79 3.40
CA LEU A 148 7.49 17.42 3.71
C LEU A 148 7.44 17.17 5.21
N LYS A 149 6.86 16.04 5.62
CA LYS A 149 6.80 15.64 7.02
C LYS A 149 7.47 14.28 7.24
N TYR A 150 8.28 14.22 8.28
CA TYR A 150 8.80 12.94 8.78
C TYR A 150 7.69 12.10 9.39
N ARG A 151 7.82 10.77 9.30
CA ARG A 151 6.86 9.78 9.85
C ARG A 151 5.43 9.90 9.29
N VAL A 152 5.28 10.48 8.10
CA VAL A 152 4.05 10.39 7.31
C VAL A 152 4.26 9.37 6.21
N LEU A 153 3.39 8.35 6.18
CA LEU A 153 3.30 7.38 5.10
C LEU A 153 2.54 7.96 3.92
N TYR A 154 3.27 8.31 2.88
CA TYR A 154 2.74 8.80 1.63
C TYR A 154 2.36 7.62 0.74
N ILE A 155 1.07 7.51 0.39
CA ILE A 155 0.53 6.44 -0.44
C ILE A 155 0.00 7.06 -1.75
N PRO A 156 0.68 6.85 -2.89
CA PRO A 156 0.23 7.30 -4.18
C PRO A 156 -1.09 6.68 -4.61
N THR A 157 -2.02 7.47 -5.11
CA THR A 157 -3.34 7.00 -5.55
C THR A 157 -3.34 6.56 -7.02
N SER A 158 -2.39 7.05 -7.83
CA SER A 158 -2.23 6.70 -9.25
C SER A 158 -1.72 5.26 -9.40
N PRO A 159 -2.40 4.37 -10.13
CA PRO A 159 -2.00 2.96 -10.25
C PRO A 159 -0.62 2.79 -10.89
N THR A 160 -0.17 3.76 -11.68
CA THR A 160 1.12 3.73 -12.40
C THR A 160 2.16 4.65 -11.75
N PHE A 161 2.04 4.90 -10.44
CA PHE A 161 3.03 5.72 -9.74
C PHE A 161 4.42 5.04 -9.83
N PRO A 162 5.49 5.79 -10.17
CA PRO A 162 6.78 5.18 -10.42
C PRO A 162 7.43 4.67 -9.12
N LEU A 163 8.22 3.60 -9.27
CA LEU A 163 9.19 3.05 -8.31
C LEU A 163 8.63 2.38 -7.04
N VAL A 164 7.63 2.96 -6.37
CA VAL A 164 7.17 2.54 -5.03
C VAL A 164 5.65 2.52 -4.92
N ASP A 165 5.12 1.64 -4.07
CA ASP A 165 3.69 1.60 -3.73
C ASP A 165 3.34 2.59 -2.61
N GLY A 166 4.34 3.00 -1.83
CA GLY A 166 4.28 4.04 -0.83
C GLY A 166 5.65 4.32 -0.23
N PHE A 167 5.80 5.45 0.44
CA PHE A 167 7.08 5.86 1.01
C PHE A 167 6.90 6.77 2.22
N PHE A 168 7.94 6.91 3.03
CA PHE A 168 7.97 7.87 4.13
C PHE A 168 9.39 8.33 4.41
N PHE A 169 9.49 9.39 5.21
CA PHE A 169 10.78 9.97 5.58
C PHE A 169 11.09 9.77 7.06
N LEU A 170 12.37 9.53 7.32
CA LEU A 170 12.96 9.42 8.65
C LEU A 170 14.07 10.44 8.82
N ASN A 171 14.16 11.06 10.01
CA ASN A 171 15.23 12.01 10.32
C ASN A 171 16.44 11.32 11.02
N SER A 172 16.18 10.29 11.82
CA SER A 172 17.16 9.66 12.72
C SER A 172 17.20 8.13 12.55
N PRO A 173 18.39 7.50 12.61
CA PRO A 173 19.72 8.11 12.86
C PRO A 173 20.31 8.84 11.66
N ARG A 174 19.67 8.77 10.50
CA ARG A 174 20.08 9.43 9.26
C ARG A 174 18.84 9.82 8.46
N ARG A 175 18.90 10.97 7.77
CA ARG A 175 17.83 11.40 6.87
C ARG A 175 17.65 10.38 5.76
N THR A 176 16.49 9.73 5.72
CA THR A 176 16.24 8.58 4.84
C THR A 176 14.85 8.66 4.20
N LEU A 177 14.78 8.42 2.89
CA LEU A 177 13.56 8.04 2.19
C LEU A 177 13.46 6.51 2.26
N ALA A 178 12.41 6.00 2.91
CA ALA A 178 12.08 4.58 2.94
C ALA A 178 10.97 4.31 1.93
N GLY A 179 11.31 3.70 0.80
CA GLY A 179 10.39 3.25 -0.23
C GLY A 179 9.89 1.85 0.07
N LEU A 180 8.58 1.64 -0.02
CA LEU A 180 7.92 0.36 0.20
C LEU A 180 7.44 -0.17 -1.14
N GLN A 181 7.73 -1.45 -1.40
CA GLN A 181 7.21 -2.17 -2.55
C GLN A 181 6.66 -3.52 -2.11
N MET A 182 5.35 -3.70 -2.26
CA MET A 182 4.66 -4.97 -2.08
C MET A 182 4.81 -5.76 -3.37
N THR A 183 5.29 -7.01 -3.31
CA THR A 183 5.57 -7.73 -4.55
C THR A 183 5.51 -9.24 -4.43
N ARG A 184 5.08 -9.89 -5.52
CA ARG A 184 5.31 -11.32 -5.73
C ARG A 184 6.51 -11.65 -6.61
N ALA A 185 6.99 -10.66 -7.34
CA ALA A 185 8.09 -10.86 -8.27
C ALA A 185 9.36 -11.21 -7.51
N HIS A 186 10.15 -12.08 -8.12
CA HIS A 186 11.48 -12.45 -7.62
C HIS A 186 12.56 -11.45 -8.08
N ALA A 187 12.20 -10.55 -8.98
CA ALA A 187 13.00 -9.43 -9.43
C ALA A 187 12.11 -8.32 -9.98
N HIS A 188 12.55 -7.07 -9.82
CA HIS A 188 11.99 -5.89 -10.44
C HIS A 188 12.96 -5.33 -11.47
N HIS A 189 12.42 -5.06 -12.65
CA HIS A 189 13.14 -4.33 -13.67
C HIS A 189 12.96 -2.83 -13.40
N THR A 190 13.89 -2.26 -12.65
CA THR A 190 13.94 -0.80 -12.45
C THR A 190 14.71 -0.19 -13.61
N THR A 191 14.13 0.83 -14.25
CA THR A 191 14.84 1.63 -15.25
C THR A 191 15.26 2.97 -14.69
N THR A 192 16.27 3.58 -15.29
CA THR A 192 16.68 4.96 -15.00
C THR A 192 15.52 5.94 -15.17
N SER A 193 14.66 5.70 -16.17
CA SER A 193 13.46 6.51 -16.40
C SER A 193 12.46 6.42 -15.25
N THR A 194 12.25 5.25 -14.64
CA THR A 194 11.37 5.08 -13.48
C THR A 194 11.91 5.80 -12.26
N VAL A 195 13.22 5.69 -11.99
CA VAL A 195 13.86 6.41 -10.86
C VAL A 195 13.77 7.93 -11.06
N ARG A 196 14.06 8.41 -12.28
CA ARG A 196 13.95 9.83 -12.63
C ARG A 196 12.52 10.34 -12.45
N GLN A 197 11.54 9.63 -13.01
CA GLN A 197 10.12 10.00 -12.86
C GLN A 197 9.71 10.07 -11.39
N PHE A 198 10.14 9.12 -10.56
CA PHE A 198 9.87 9.18 -9.13
C PHE A 198 10.46 10.45 -8.49
N THR A 199 11.70 10.80 -8.78
CA THR A 199 12.31 12.04 -8.25
C THR A 199 11.64 13.31 -8.75
N GLU A 200 11.20 13.35 -10.01
CA GLU A 200 10.42 14.47 -10.58
C GLU A 200 9.06 14.61 -9.90
N HIS A 201 8.38 13.49 -9.63
CA HIS A 201 7.12 13.52 -8.89
C HIS A 201 7.31 14.10 -7.49
N LEU A 202 8.39 13.72 -6.78
CA LEU A 202 8.67 14.27 -5.45
C LEU A 202 8.90 15.79 -5.46
N SER A 203 9.58 16.31 -6.49
CA SER A 203 9.80 17.76 -6.63
C SER A 203 8.51 18.53 -6.88
N TRP A 204 7.51 17.87 -7.49
CA TRP A 204 6.19 18.45 -7.67
C TRP A 204 5.28 18.32 -6.46
N PHE A 205 5.57 17.43 -5.50
CA PHE A 205 4.75 17.29 -4.30
C PHE A 205 5.26 18.12 -3.14
N PHE A 206 6.58 18.29 -3.02
CA PHE A 206 7.20 18.87 -1.84
C PHE A 206 7.88 20.20 -2.12
N THR A 207 7.62 21.19 -1.26
CA THR A 207 8.39 22.44 -1.25
C THR A 207 9.85 22.16 -0.89
N ASN A 208 10.78 22.89 -1.51
CA ASN A 208 12.22 22.80 -1.26
C ASN A 208 12.80 21.38 -1.41
N TRP A 209 12.21 20.55 -2.28
CA TRP A 209 12.63 19.17 -2.48
C TRP A 209 14.12 19.04 -2.84
N GLU A 210 14.62 19.91 -3.72
CA GLU A 210 16.02 19.87 -4.16
C GLU A 210 17.01 20.03 -2.99
N GLU A 211 16.77 21.00 -2.10
CA GLU A 211 17.58 21.21 -0.89
C GLU A 211 17.43 20.03 0.08
N PHE A 212 16.20 19.54 0.27
CA PHE A 212 15.93 18.41 1.16
C PHE A 212 16.63 17.12 0.71
N ALA A 213 16.64 16.85 -0.59
CA ALA A 213 17.21 15.64 -1.18
C ALA A 213 18.73 15.58 -1.06
N GLN A 214 19.42 16.71 -0.81
CA GLN A 214 20.87 16.74 -0.64
C GLN A 214 21.30 15.89 0.56
N GLY A 215 22.08 14.84 0.28
CA GLY A 215 22.57 13.90 1.28
C GLY A 215 21.50 12.97 1.86
N LEU A 216 20.32 12.89 1.25
CA LEU A 216 19.25 11.97 1.64
C LEU A 216 19.66 10.52 1.33
N SER A 217 19.65 9.64 2.34
CA SER A 217 19.83 8.20 2.13
C SER A 217 18.54 7.59 1.59
N TRP A 218 18.65 6.54 0.78
CA TRP A 218 17.48 5.84 0.24
C TRP A 218 17.51 4.38 0.70
N GLU A 219 16.36 3.90 1.15
CA GLU A 219 16.14 2.49 1.48
C GLU A 219 14.93 1.98 0.69
N MET A 220 15.10 0.91 -0.08
CA MET A 220 14.00 0.17 -0.70
C MET A 220 13.70 -1.04 0.14
N ILE A 221 12.46 -1.22 0.55
CA ILE A 221 11.99 -2.36 1.35
C ILE A 221 11.00 -3.14 0.49
N TYR A 222 11.44 -4.30 0.02
CA TYR A 222 10.62 -5.26 -0.67
C TYR A 222 9.89 -6.13 0.35
N VAL A 223 8.57 -6.00 0.39
CA VAL A 223 7.69 -6.82 1.22
C VAL A 223 7.10 -7.91 0.33
N GLN A 224 7.65 -9.12 0.46
CA GLN A 224 7.26 -10.25 -0.36
C GLN A 224 6.20 -11.13 0.31
N HIS A 225 5.37 -11.73 -0.53
CA HIS A 225 4.45 -12.77 -0.14
C HIS A 225 5.19 -14.06 0.26
N ALA A 226 4.62 -14.86 1.17
CA ALA A 226 5.21 -16.13 1.65
C ALA A 226 5.59 -17.09 0.50
N ASP A 227 4.74 -17.15 -0.52
CA ASP A 227 4.84 -18.12 -1.60
C ASP A 227 5.62 -17.58 -2.80
N SER A 228 6.16 -16.37 -2.68
CA SER A 228 7.03 -15.78 -3.69
C SER A 228 8.42 -16.39 -3.62
N THR A 229 9.03 -16.56 -4.79
CA THR A 229 10.46 -16.78 -4.86
C THR A 229 11.16 -15.57 -4.26
N MET A 230 11.88 -15.79 -3.16
CA MET A 230 12.53 -14.75 -2.39
C MET A 230 13.51 -13.95 -3.26
N ILE A 231 13.40 -12.63 -3.20
CA ILE A 231 14.39 -11.71 -3.75
C ILE A 231 15.67 -11.92 -2.92
N SER A 232 16.67 -12.48 -3.58
CA SER A 232 17.97 -12.83 -2.96
C SER A 232 19.14 -12.04 -3.55
N LYS A 233 18.89 -11.29 -4.63
CA LYS A 233 19.89 -10.49 -5.35
C LYS A 233 19.50 -9.03 -5.31
N TRP A 234 20.50 -8.15 -5.35
CA TRP A 234 20.28 -6.73 -5.58
C TRP A 234 19.45 -6.48 -6.83
N GLN A 235 18.45 -5.62 -6.72
CA GLN A 235 17.63 -5.20 -7.85
C GLN A 235 18.39 -4.15 -8.63
N ARG A 236 18.59 -4.41 -9.92
CA ARG A 236 19.39 -3.54 -10.79
C ARG A 236 18.53 -2.39 -11.31
N CYS A 237 19.12 -1.22 -11.42
CA CYS A 237 18.61 -0.13 -12.23
C CYS A 237 19.35 -0.16 -13.58
N VAL A 238 18.60 -0.24 -14.68
CA VAL A 238 19.20 -0.26 -16.03
C VAL A 238 18.83 0.99 -16.83
N PRO A 239 19.74 1.48 -17.69
CA PRO A 239 19.41 2.52 -18.67
C PRO A 239 18.33 2.05 -19.64
N VAL A 240 17.62 3.00 -20.24
CA VAL A 240 16.55 2.67 -21.20
C VAL A 240 17.13 1.99 -22.44
N ASN A 241 18.31 2.43 -22.88
CA ASN A 241 19.09 1.79 -23.91
C ASN A 241 20.54 1.58 -23.44
N PRO A 242 20.92 0.36 -23.01
CA PRO A 242 22.27 0.06 -22.55
C PRO A 242 23.38 0.32 -23.57
N ASN A 243 23.04 0.38 -24.87
CA ASN A 243 24.03 0.63 -25.93
C ASN A 243 24.21 2.13 -26.23
N ASN A 244 23.42 3.01 -25.61
CA ASN A 244 23.46 4.45 -25.84
C ASN A 244 23.09 5.20 -24.55
N GLU A 245 23.82 4.91 -23.49
CA GLU A 245 23.59 5.48 -22.16
C GLU A 245 23.99 6.95 -22.11
N THR A 246 23.05 7.80 -21.70
CA THR A 246 23.34 9.22 -21.43
C THR A 246 24.10 9.37 -20.10
N ASP A 247 24.84 10.47 -19.92
CA ASP A 247 25.55 10.71 -18.65
C ASP A 247 24.60 10.80 -17.45
N ALA A 248 23.40 11.36 -17.65
CA ALA A 248 22.35 11.38 -16.62
C ALA A 248 21.88 9.97 -16.24
N GLU A 249 21.78 9.03 -17.18
CA GLU A 249 21.45 7.64 -16.89
C GLU A 249 22.56 6.95 -16.10
N LYS A 250 23.83 7.19 -16.45
CA LYS A 250 24.97 6.66 -15.69
C LYS A 250 24.98 7.17 -14.26
N GLU A 251 24.66 8.44 -14.03
CA GLU A 251 24.53 9.01 -12.68
C GLU A 251 23.40 8.34 -11.88
N ILE A 252 22.25 8.07 -12.50
CA ILE A 252 21.13 7.38 -11.84
C ILE A 252 21.49 5.94 -11.50
N VAL A 253 22.18 5.22 -12.40
CA VAL A 253 22.65 3.85 -12.14
C VAL A 253 23.67 3.86 -10.99
N ALA A 254 24.66 4.75 -11.01
CA ALA A 254 25.65 4.87 -9.95
C ALA A 254 25.02 5.25 -8.60
N PHE A 255 24.02 6.14 -8.62
CA PHE A 255 23.22 6.47 -7.44
C PHE A 255 22.49 5.23 -6.90
N TRP A 256 21.83 4.47 -7.76
CA TRP A 256 21.08 3.28 -7.37
C TRP A 256 21.98 2.20 -6.76
N ASP A 257 23.10 1.88 -7.42
CA ASP A 257 24.00 0.82 -6.98
C ASP A 257 24.86 1.23 -5.77
N GLY A 258 25.13 2.52 -5.60
CA GLY A 258 26.02 3.03 -4.55
C GLY A 258 25.32 3.66 -3.34
N ARG A 259 24.07 4.12 -3.47
CA ARG A 259 23.39 4.92 -2.42
C ARG A 259 22.00 4.45 -2.04
N VAL A 260 21.36 3.58 -2.83
CA VAL A 260 20.05 3.01 -2.49
C VAL A 260 20.25 1.65 -1.82
N HIS A 261 20.08 1.58 -0.51
CA HIS A 261 20.16 0.32 0.21
C HIS A 261 18.88 -0.48 0.06
N GLN A 262 18.99 -1.77 -0.22
CA GLN A 262 17.83 -2.59 -0.55
C GLN A 262 17.65 -3.69 0.47
N TYR A 263 16.42 -3.83 0.97
CA TYR A 263 16.07 -4.79 1.99
C TYR A 263 14.90 -5.63 1.53
N GLN A 264 14.86 -6.86 2.01
CA GLN A 264 13.77 -7.78 1.75
C GLN A 264 13.19 -8.30 3.06
N PHE A 265 11.88 -8.50 3.06
CA PHE A 265 11.13 -9.11 4.14
C PHE A 265 10.02 -9.98 3.55
N VAL A 266 9.87 -11.20 4.04
CA VAL A 266 8.86 -12.15 3.57
C VAL A 266 7.75 -12.29 4.62
N LEU A 267 6.50 -12.05 4.22
CA LEU A 267 5.29 -12.26 5.01
C LEU A 267 4.99 -13.76 5.13
N THR A 268 5.88 -14.53 5.76
CA THR A 268 5.74 -15.99 5.91
C THR A 268 4.46 -16.37 6.65
N ARG A 269 4.02 -17.64 6.49
CA ARG A 269 2.90 -18.20 7.26
C ARG A 269 3.05 -18.02 8.77
N GLY A 270 4.27 -18.26 9.27
CA GLY A 270 4.60 -18.10 10.68
C GLY A 270 4.49 -16.64 11.11
N PHE A 271 4.89 -15.68 10.28
CA PHE A 271 4.72 -14.26 10.56
C PHE A 271 3.25 -13.85 10.60
N LEU A 272 2.44 -14.28 9.63
CA LEU A 272 0.99 -14.02 9.61
C LEU A 272 0.28 -14.61 10.84
N SER A 273 0.73 -15.76 11.33
CA SER A 273 0.23 -16.34 12.58
C SER A 273 0.53 -15.44 13.78
N LYS A 274 1.74 -14.85 13.86
CA LYS A 274 2.07 -13.86 14.91
C LYS A 274 1.24 -12.58 14.78
N VAL A 275 0.99 -12.12 13.56
CA VAL A 275 0.15 -10.93 13.28
C VAL A 275 -1.26 -11.10 13.86
N ARG A 276 -1.81 -12.31 13.86
CA ARG A 276 -3.11 -12.62 14.49
C ARG A 276 -3.13 -12.41 16.01
N GLU A 277 -2.01 -12.65 16.66
CA GLU A 277 -1.86 -12.50 18.11
C GLU A 277 -1.60 -11.04 18.53
N MET A 278 -1.26 -10.17 17.56
CA MET A 278 -1.03 -8.75 17.79
C MET A 278 -2.34 -8.05 18.15
N ARG A 279 -2.41 -7.55 19.38
CA ARG A 279 -3.56 -6.77 19.87
C ARG A 279 -3.60 -5.38 19.24
N THR A 280 -4.77 -4.73 19.34
CA THR A 280 -4.97 -3.34 18.91
C THR A 280 -4.03 -2.38 19.65
N GLN A 281 -3.61 -1.30 18.98
CA GLN A 281 -2.77 -0.26 19.60
C GLN A 281 -3.46 0.44 20.79
N ARG A 282 -4.79 0.45 20.82
CA ARG A 282 -5.59 1.02 21.92
C ARG A 282 -6.66 0.01 22.36
N SER A 283 -6.83 -0.15 23.66
CA SER A 283 -8.01 -0.82 24.21
C SER A 283 -9.24 0.02 23.91
N TRP A 284 -10.28 -0.59 23.36
CA TRP A 284 -11.56 0.09 23.17
C TRP A 284 -12.08 0.60 24.52
N GLY A 285 -12.45 1.89 24.59
CA GLY A 285 -13.36 2.34 25.64
C GLY A 285 -14.68 1.55 25.52
N LYS A 286 -15.30 1.20 26.65
CA LYS A 286 -16.60 0.51 26.69
C LYS A 286 -17.58 1.23 25.75
N GLY A 287 -17.99 0.57 24.65
CA GLY A 287 -18.98 1.08 23.68
C GLY A 287 -18.47 1.18 22.24
N ILE A 288 -17.25 1.66 22.00
CA ILE A 288 -16.74 1.83 20.62
C ILE A 288 -16.42 0.46 19.99
N GLY A 289 -15.85 -0.48 20.77
CA GLY A 289 -15.54 -1.83 20.29
C GLY A 289 -16.78 -2.66 19.94
N LYS A 290 -17.89 -2.43 20.67
CA LYS A 290 -19.19 -3.04 20.36
C LYS A 290 -19.75 -2.52 19.03
N LYS A 291 -19.71 -1.20 18.83
CA LYS A 291 -20.22 -0.56 17.61
C LYS A 291 -19.39 -0.91 16.38
N VAL A 292 -18.08 -1.06 16.54
CA VAL A 292 -17.21 -1.53 15.45
C VAL A 292 -17.43 -3.02 15.18
N GLY A 293 -17.56 -3.87 16.22
CA GLY A 293 -17.99 -5.27 16.04
C GLY A 293 -19.34 -5.42 15.35
N GLU A 294 -20.31 -4.55 15.64
CA GLU A 294 -21.62 -4.51 14.96
C GLU A 294 -21.51 -4.05 13.50
N ILE A 295 -20.60 -3.13 13.16
CA ILE A 295 -20.38 -2.63 11.79
C ILE A 295 -19.62 -3.65 10.93
N ILE A 296 -18.61 -4.32 11.49
CA ILE A 296 -17.82 -5.33 10.77
C ILE A 296 -18.55 -6.71 10.79
N GLY A 297 -19.59 -6.84 11.61
CA GLY A 297 -20.31 -8.08 11.88
C GLY A 297 -19.60 -8.95 12.92
N GLU A 298 -20.37 -9.53 13.85
CA GLU A 298 -19.89 -10.56 14.81
C GLU A 298 -19.39 -11.87 14.14
N GLN A 299 -19.25 -11.90 12.80
CA GLN A 299 -18.72 -13.03 12.05
C GLN A 299 -17.19 -13.08 11.97
N SER A 300 -16.45 -12.14 12.57
CA SER A 300 -14.98 -12.23 12.68
C SER A 300 -14.48 -13.41 13.54
N ALA A 301 -15.39 -14.20 14.12
CA ALA A 301 -15.11 -15.48 14.72
C ALA A 301 -15.06 -16.63 13.68
N PHE A 302 -14.23 -16.52 12.63
CA PHE A 302 -13.91 -17.68 11.79
C PHE A 302 -12.57 -18.29 12.18
N ARG A 303 -12.65 -19.58 12.56
CA ARG A 303 -11.54 -20.42 13.00
C ARG A 303 -10.78 -20.92 11.78
N SER A 304 -9.49 -20.59 11.68
CA SER A 304 -8.37 -21.47 11.28
C SER A 304 -7.26 -20.64 10.61
N GLY A 305 -6.00 -20.99 10.86
CA GLY A 305 -4.84 -20.38 10.17
C GLY A 305 -4.69 -20.83 8.72
N GLU A 306 -5.49 -21.79 8.25
CA GLU A 306 -5.45 -22.34 6.90
C GLU A 306 -6.20 -21.44 5.89
N ILE A 307 -7.34 -20.84 6.30
CA ILE A 307 -8.10 -19.86 5.51
C ILE A 307 -7.24 -18.60 5.22
N TYR A 308 -6.35 -18.19 6.12
CA TYR A 308 -5.49 -17.04 5.86
C TYR A 308 -4.53 -17.27 4.68
N TRP A 309 -4.11 -18.52 4.46
CA TRP A 309 -3.09 -18.86 3.47
C TRP A 309 -3.66 -19.02 2.06
N GLU A 310 -4.83 -19.65 1.92
CA GLU A 310 -5.54 -19.71 0.63
C GLU A 310 -6.03 -18.31 0.19
N TYR A 311 -6.36 -17.44 1.14
CA TYR A 311 -6.95 -16.14 0.81
C TYR A 311 -5.90 -15.02 0.65
N PHE A 312 -4.78 -15.03 1.39
CA PHE A 312 -3.64 -14.15 1.07
C PHE A 312 -3.03 -14.52 -0.29
N ASN A 313 -3.15 -15.78 -0.70
CA ASN A 313 -2.89 -16.22 -2.08
C ASN A 313 -3.75 -15.49 -3.12
N ASP A 314 -5.02 -15.24 -2.82
CA ASP A 314 -5.92 -14.53 -3.73
C ASP A 314 -5.63 -13.01 -3.83
N PHE A 315 -5.04 -12.41 -2.79
CA PHE A 315 -4.73 -10.98 -2.75
C PHE A 315 -3.88 -10.50 -3.92
N TYR A 316 -2.95 -11.35 -4.38
CA TYR A 316 -2.15 -11.10 -5.57
C TYR A 316 -2.36 -12.14 -6.67
N MET A 317 -3.46 -12.92 -6.63
CA MET A 317 -3.96 -13.62 -7.83
C MET A 317 -4.68 -12.64 -8.77
N CYS A 318 -5.02 -11.44 -8.30
CA CYS A 318 -5.60 -10.35 -9.09
C CYS A 318 -4.58 -9.60 -9.99
N VAL A 319 -3.41 -10.17 -10.26
CA VAL A 319 -2.54 -9.65 -11.34
C VAL A 319 -3.18 -10.04 -12.67
N PRO A 320 -3.39 -9.11 -13.62
CA PRO A 320 -3.97 -9.46 -14.90
C PRO A 320 -3.07 -10.48 -15.58
N THR A 321 -3.54 -11.71 -15.71
CA THR A 321 -3.06 -12.59 -16.77
C THR A 321 -3.44 -11.89 -18.06
N GLY A 322 -2.50 -11.14 -18.63
CA GLY A 322 -2.63 -10.60 -19.96
C GLY A 322 -2.86 -11.77 -20.92
N SER A 323 -4.11 -11.99 -21.29
CA SER A 323 -4.42 -12.76 -22.48
C SER A 323 -3.96 -11.92 -23.67
N ARG A 324 -2.76 -12.21 -24.17
CA ARG A 324 -2.47 -11.97 -25.59
C ARG A 324 -3.44 -12.84 -26.38
N GLN A 325 -4.35 -12.20 -27.09
CA GLN A 325 -4.76 -12.65 -28.42
C GLN A 325 -4.44 -11.53 -29.39
#